data_AF-N0GVN2-F1
#
_entry.id   AF-N0GVN2-F1
#
_cell.length_a   1.000
_cell.length_b   1.000
_cell.length_c   1.000
_cell.angle_alpha   90.00
_cell.angle_beta   90.00
_cell.angle_gamma   90.00
#
_symmetry.space_group_name_H-M   'P 1'
#
loop_
_entity.id
_entity.type
_entity.pdbx_description
1 polymer ?
#
loop_
_entity_poly.entity_id
_entity_poly.type
_entity_poly.pdbx_seq_one_letter_code
_entity_poly.pdbx_strand_id
1 'polypeptide(L)'
;GGILPFGAVFIELFFILTSIWLNQFYYIFGFLFIVFVILIITCAEITIVLCYFQLCSEDYYWWWRSYLTAGSSALYLFLYSIFYFFTKLEITKLVSGILYFGYMLIGSYAFFVLTGTIGFYACFWFVRRIYSSVKID
;
A
#
# COMPACT_ATOMS: atom_id res chain seq x y z
N GLY A 1 9.38 4.60 2.52
CA GLY A 1 9.18 3.25 1.94
C GLY A 1 8.07 3.24 0.91
N GLY A 2 6.84 3.54 1.31
CA GLY A 2 5.64 3.29 0.48
C GLY A 2 5.41 4.13 -0.79
N ILE A 3 6.33 4.99 -1.24
CA ILE A 3 6.11 5.79 -2.45
C ILE A 3 6.24 4.97 -3.75
N LEU A 4 7.14 3.99 -3.77
CA LEU A 4 7.33 3.06 -4.88
C LEU A 4 6.11 2.15 -5.13
N PRO A 5 5.55 1.45 -4.11
CA PRO A 5 4.36 0.61 -4.32
C PRO A 5 3.13 1.45 -4.62
N PHE A 6 3.07 2.70 -4.10
CA PHE A 6 2.03 3.64 -4.49
C PHE A 6 2.13 4.03 -5.97
N GLY A 7 3.34 4.32 -6.47
CA GLY A 7 3.56 4.64 -7.89
C GLY A 7 3.14 3.50 -8.83
N ALA A 8 3.41 2.25 -8.45
CA ALA A 8 3.03 1.07 -9.24
C ALA A 8 1.50 0.89 -9.40
N VAL A 9 0.70 1.39 -8.45
CA VAL A 9 -0.77 1.23 -8.45
C VAL A 9 -1.49 2.55 -8.74
N PHE A 10 -0.74 3.65 -8.96
CA PHE A 10 -1.29 4.99 -9.13
C PHE A 10 -2.30 5.09 -10.27
N ILE A 11 -1.95 4.56 -11.45
CA ILE A 11 -2.81 4.61 -12.64
C ILE A 11 -4.11 3.83 -12.41
N GLU A 12 -4.03 2.68 -11.74
CA GLU A 12 -5.20 1.86 -11.44
C GLU A 12 -6.11 2.50 -10.40
N LEU A 13 -5.53 3.12 -9.37
CA LEU A 13 -6.32 3.89 -8.40
C LEU A 13 -7.10 5.00 -9.11
N PHE A 14 -6.49 5.71 -10.06
CA PHE A 14 -7.21 6.72 -10.85
C PHE A 14 -8.41 6.14 -11.60
N PHE A 15 -8.22 5.00 -12.29
CA PHE A 15 -9.32 4.34 -13.01
C PHE A 15 -10.41 3.83 -12.07
N ILE A 16 -10.04 3.22 -10.93
CA ILE A 16 -11.00 2.72 -9.93
C ILE A 16 -11.81 3.87 -9.33
N LEU A 17 -11.17 4.97 -8.92
CA LEU A 17 -11.87 6.14 -8.39
C LEU A 17 -12.81 6.75 -9.44
N THR A 18 -12.35 6.83 -10.69
CA THR A 18 -13.17 7.33 -11.80
C THR A 18 -14.38 6.42 -12.02
N SER A 19 -14.21 5.10 -12.04
CA SER A 19 -15.30 4.14 -12.24
C SER A 19 -16.33 4.14 -11.11
N ILE A 20 -15.90 4.17 -9.85
CA ILE A 20 -16.80 4.16 -8.68
C ILE A 20 -17.65 5.44 -8.62
N TRP A 21 -17.04 6.61 -8.87
CA TRP A 21 -17.71 7.89 -8.68
C TRP A 21 -18.42 8.43 -9.92
N LEU A 22 -17.95 8.09 -11.13
CA LEU A 22 -18.59 8.48 -12.40
C LEU A 22 -19.44 7.36 -13.02
N ASN A 23 -19.65 6.25 -12.29
CA ASN A 23 -20.48 5.11 -12.67
C ASN A 23 -20.11 4.51 -14.05
N GLN A 24 -18.84 4.61 -14.44
CA GLN A 24 -18.32 4.04 -15.68
C GLN A 24 -17.91 2.58 -15.44
N PHE A 25 -18.37 1.66 -16.31
CA PHE A 25 -18.04 0.24 -16.20
C PHE A 25 -16.52 0.01 -16.27
N TYR A 26 -15.92 -0.49 -15.19
CA TYR A 26 -14.51 -0.90 -15.18
C TYR A 26 -14.37 -2.25 -15.91
N TYR A 27 -13.98 -2.19 -17.19
CA TYR A 27 -13.91 -3.38 -18.07
C TYR A 27 -12.60 -4.18 -17.94
N ILE A 28 -11.59 -3.69 -17.21
CA ILE A 28 -10.22 -4.23 -17.26
C ILE A 28 -9.86 -5.04 -16.00
N PHE A 29 -10.73 -5.97 -15.59
CA PHE A 29 -10.51 -6.79 -14.40
C PHE A 29 -9.21 -7.63 -14.43
N GLY A 30 -8.77 -8.08 -15.61
CA GLY A 30 -7.51 -8.83 -15.76
C GLY A 30 -6.25 -8.02 -15.48
N PHE A 31 -6.26 -6.71 -15.81
CA PHE A 31 -5.12 -5.83 -15.55
C PHE A 31 -4.99 -5.50 -14.07
N LEU A 32 -6.12 -5.30 -13.39
CA LEU A 32 -6.17 -5.11 -11.94
C LEU A 32 -5.46 -6.24 -11.19
N PHE A 33 -5.66 -7.49 -11.61
CA PHE A 33 -5.01 -8.64 -11.00
C PHE A 33 -3.49 -8.60 -11.16
N ILE A 34 -2.99 -8.22 -12.34
CA ILE A 34 -1.54 -8.08 -12.59
C ILE A 34 -0.95 -6.99 -11.68
N VAL A 35 -1.62 -5.84 -11.58
CA VAL A 35 -1.16 -4.73 -10.73
C VAL A 35 -1.20 -5.12 -9.26
N PHE A 36 -2.18 -5.90 -8.82
CA PHE A 36 -2.23 -6.45 -7.47
C PHE A 36 -1.03 -7.37 -7.16
N VAL A 37 -0.62 -8.22 -8.11
CA VAL A 37 0.59 -9.05 -7.97
C VAL A 37 1.85 -8.18 -7.89
N ILE A 38 1.98 -7.17 -8.76
CA ILE A 38 3.12 -6.24 -8.73
C ILE A 38 3.17 -5.48 -7.40
N LEU A 39 2.02 -5.08 -6.85
CA LEU A 39 1.94 -4.46 -5.54
C LEU A 39 2.47 -5.39 -4.45
N ILE A 40 2.07 -6.66 -4.43
CA ILE A 40 2.56 -7.64 -3.45
C ILE A 40 4.09 -7.75 -3.54
N ILE A 41 4.64 -7.88 -4.75
CA ILE A 41 6.07 -8.04 -4.99
C ILE A 41 6.83 -6.79 -4.51
N THR A 42 6.40 -5.60 -4.93
CA THR A 42 7.07 -4.34 -4.57
C THR A 42 6.98 -4.03 -3.06
N CYS A 43 5.84 -4.32 -2.42
CA CYS A 43 5.70 -4.22 -0.97
C CYS A 43 6.65 -5.17 -0.23
N ALA A 44 6.78 -6.42 -0.69
CA ALA A 44 7.70 -7.39 -0.12
C ALA A 44 9.17 -6.96 -0.33
N GLU A 45 9.53 -6.54 -1.53
CA GLU A 45 10.89 -6.12 -1.88
C GLU A 45 11.37 -4.95 -1.01
N ILE A 46 10.59 -3.88 -0.91
CA ILE A 46 10.98 -2.68 -0.17
C ILE A 46 11.11 -2.93 1.32
N THR A 47 10.20 -3.76 1.88
CA THR A 47 10.28 -4.12 3.29
C THR A 47 11.49 -4.98 3.59
N ILE A 48 11.83 -5.95 2.73
CA ILE A 48 13.03 -6.78 2.87
C ILE A 48 14.30 -5.90 2.80
N VAL A 49 14.41 -5.03 1.80
CA VAL A 49 15.58 -4.15 1.63
C VAL A 49 15.78 -3.25 2.84
N LEU A 50 14.70 -2.64 3.35
CA LEU A 50 14.79 -1.75 4.51
C LEU A 50 15.05 -2.52 5.81
N CYS A 51 14.51 -3.73 5.95
CA CYS A 51 14.82 -4.62 7.07
C CYS A 51 16.30 -5.06 7.04
N TYR A 52 16.85 -5.38 5.87
CA TYR A 52 18.26 -5.72 5.71
C TYR A 52 19.17 -4.57 6.15
N PHE A 53 18.90 -3.34 5.70
CA PHE A 53 19.69 -2.17 6.14
C PHE A 53 19.60 -1.93 7.66
N GLN A 54 18.43 -2.17 8.28
CA GLN A 54 18.27 -2.08 9.74
C GLN A 54 19.08 -3.15 10.48
N LEU A 55 19.10 -4.38 9.97
CA LEU A 55 19.93 -5.45 10.52
C LEU A 55 21.43 -5.12 10.40
N CYS A 56 21.86 -4.51 9.30
CA CYS A 56 23.24 -4.04 9.14
C CYS A 56 23.62 -2.90 10.10
N SER A 57 22.65 -2.11 10.56
CA SER A 57 22.87 -1.07 11.57
C SER A 57 22.71 -1.59 13.01
N GLU A 58 22.69 -2.91 13.21
CA GLU A 58 22.50 -3.59 14.50
C GLU A 58 21.16 -3.25 15.21
N ASP A 59 20.18 -2.72 14.47
CA ASP A 59 18.85 -2.39 14.98
C ASP A 59 17.88 -3.57 14.80
N TYR A 60 17.64 -4.32 15.87
CA TYR A 60 16.77 -5.51 15.83
C TYR A 60 15.26 -5.22 15.96
N TYR A 61 14.85 -3.96 16.07
CA TYR A 61 13.43 -3.54 16.15
C TYR A 61 12.73 -3.52 14.78
N TRP A 62 12.82 -4.62 14.02
CA TRP A 62 12.33 -4.69 12.65
C TRP A 62 10.80 -4.88 12.54
N TRP A 63 10.14 -5.44 13.54
CA TRP A 63 8.74 -5.91 13.47
C TRP A 63 7.75 -4.78 13.12
N TRP A 64 7.72 -3.73 13.93
CA TRP A 64 6.82 -2.59 13.73
C TRP A 64 7.26 -1.71 12.55
N ARG A 65 8.56 -1.57 12.33
CA ARG A 65 9.10 -0.75 11.24
C ARG A 65 8.77 -1.36 9.88
N SER A 66 8.90 -2.68 9.70
CA SER A 66 8.54 -3.36 8.46
C SER A 66 7.06 -3.23 8.14
N TYR A 67 6.18 -3.40 9.14
CA TYR A 67 4.74 -3.21 8.98
C TYR A 67 4.39 -1.77 8.55
N LEU A 68 4.90 -0.77 9.27
CA LEU A 68 4.63 0.65 8.98
C LEU A 68 5.21 1.09 7.63
N THR A 69 6.32 0.50 7.20
CA THR A 69 7.00 0.87 5.95
C THR A 69 6.22 0.44 4.70
N ALA A 70 5.64 -0.77 4.70
CA ALA A 70 4.71 -1.19 3.64
C ALA A 70 3.36 -0.49 3.76
N GLY A 71 2.83 -0.40 4.99
CA GLY A 71 1.54 0.24 5.28
C GLY A 71 1.50 1.72 4.89
N SER A 72 2.62 2.45 4.95
CA SER A 72 2.67 3.88 4.62
C SER A 72 2.16 4.20 3.20
N SER A 73 2.13 3.22 2.29
CA SER A 73 1.52 3.34 0.95
C SER A 73 0.05 3.78 1.01
N ALA A 74 -0.69 3.38 2.04
CA ALA A 74 -2.09 3.77 2.26
C ALA A 74 -2.27 5.25 2.57
N LEU A 75 -1.29 5.90 3.21
CA LEU A 75 -1.34 7.34 3.47
C LEU A 75 -1.29 8.12 2.16
N TYR A 76 -0.48 7.66 1.19
CA TYR A 76 -0.45 8.25 -0.14
C TYR A 76 -1.78 8.07 -0.88
N LEU A 77 -2.43 6.92 -0.73
CA LEU A 77 -3.79 6.67 -1.26
C LEU A 77 -4.81 7.64 -0.67
N PHE A 78 -4.78 7.84 0.66
CA PHE A 78 -5.67 8.78 1.33
C PHE A 78 -5.42 10.23 0.89
N LEU A 79 -4.17 10.68 0.82
CA LEU A 79 -3.81 12.01 0.30
C LEU A 79 -4.25 12.20 -1.15
N TYR A 80 -4.10 11.18 -1.99
CA TYR A 80 -4.57 11.21 -3.36
C TYR A 80 -6.09 11.35 -3.44
N SER A 81 -6.84 10.68 -2.56
CA SER A 81 -8.30 10.82 -2.49
C SER A 81 -8.75 12.24 -2.12
N ILE A 82 -8.00 12.94 -1.26
CA ILE A 82 -8.24 14.35 -0.94
C ILE A 82 -8.00 15.22 -2.17
N PHE A 83 -6.89 15.02 -2.88
CA PHE A 83 -6.58 15.76 -4.10
C PHE A 83 -7.62 15.52 -5.21
N TYR A 84 -8.10 14.28 -5.35
CA TYR A 84 -9.16 13.92 -6.31
C TYR A 84 -10.48 14.63 -5.98
N PHE A 85 -10.82 14.77 -4.70
CA PHE A 85 -12.00 15.52 -4.27
C PHE A 85 -11.98 16.98 -4.74
N PHE A 86 -10.85 17.68 -4.60
CA PHE A 86 -10.75 19.09 -4.99
C PHE A 86 -10.63 19.33 -6.49
N THR A 87 -10.06 18.39 -7.24
CA THR A 87 -9.73 18.61 -8.66
C THR A 87 -10.73 18.03 -9.65
N LYS A 88 -11.48 16.99 -9.25
CA LYS A 88 -12.35 16.23 -10.17
C LYS A 88 -13.80 16.15 -9.72
N LEU A 89 -14.10 16.31 -8.42
CA LEU A 89 -15.45 16.15 -7.89
C LEU A 89 -16.09 17.52 -7.67
N GLU A 90 -17.08 17.86 -8.50
CA GLU A 90 -17.96 19.02 -8.30
C GLU A 90 -19.08 18.72 -7.27
N ILE A 91 -18.73 18.14 -6.12
CA ILE A 91 -19.70 17.83 -5.07
C ILE A 91 -19.93 19.08 -4.22
N THR A 92 -21.05 19.76 -4.46
CA THR A 92 -21.46 20.96 -3.71
C THR A 92 -22.14 20.66 -2.37
N LYS A 93 -22.57 19.41 -2.14
CA LYS A 93 -23.30 19.00 -0.93
C LYS A 93 -22.38 18.45 0.15
N LEU A 94 -22.45 19.04 1.35
CA LEU A 94 -21.64 18.67 2.52
C LEU A 94 -21.81 17.18 2.92
N VAL A 95 -23.05 16.68 2.92
CA VAL A 95 -23.36 15.27 3.28
C VAL A 95 -22.67 14.27 2.35
N SER A 96 -22.65 14.54 1.04
CA SER A 96 -21.97 13.69 0.06
C SER A 96 -20.44 13.72 0.22
N GLY A 97 -19.88 14.87 0.62
CA GLY A 97 -18.46 15.00 0.95
C GLY A 97 -18.06 14.15 2.16
N ILE A 98 -18.85 14.14 3.24
CA ILE A 98 -18.59 13.30 4.42
C ILE A 98 -18.63 11.81 4.04
N LEU A 99 -19.61 11.39 3.25
CA LEU A 99 -19.71 10.00 2.79
C LEU A 99 -18.51 9.60 1.93
N TYR A 100 -18.08 10.46 1.00
CA TYR A 100 -16.88 10.24 0.19
C TYR A 100 -15.65 10.00 1.06
N PHE A 101 -15.38 10.91 2.01
CA PHE A 101 -14.24 10.77 2.90
C PHE A 101 -14.35 9.53 3.80
N GLY A 102 -15.55 9.19 4.26
CA GLY A 102 -15.80 7.95 5.01
C GLY A 102 -15.40 6.70 4.21
N TYR A 103 -15.88 6.57 2.97
CA TYR A 103 -15.53 5.42 2.11
C TYR A 103 -14.04 5.36 1.78
N MET A 104 -13.41 6.51 1.48
CA MET A 104 -11.98 6.57 1.18
C MET A 104 -11.11 6.28 2.41
N LEU A 105 -11.57 6.65 3.61
CA LEU A 105 -10.89 6.32 4.86
C LEU A 105 -10.97 4.81 5.15
N ILE A 106 -12.15 4.20 5.00
CA ILE A 106 -12.30 2.74 5.17
C ILE A 106 -11.44 1.99 4.15
N GLY A 107 -11.45 2.41 2.88
CA GLY A 107 -10.66 1.80 1.82
C GLY A 107 -9.15 1.92 2.06
N SER A 108 -8.68 3.11 2.44
CA SER A 108 -7.25 3.32 2.75
C SER A 108 -6.82 2.55 4.01
N TYR A 109 -7.68 2.44 5.03
CA TYR A 109 -7.41 1.61 6.20
C TYR A 109 -7.31 0.12 5.86
N ALA A 110 -8.22 -0.41 5.04
CA ALA A 110 -8.14 -1.79 4.57
C ALA A 110 -6.85 -2.04 3.79
N PHE A 111 -6.47 -1.11 2.92
CA PHE A 111 -5.21 -1.17 2.16
C PHE A 111 -3.97 -1.11 3.07
N PHE A 112 -4.01 -0.31 4.14
CA PHE A 112 -2.95 -0.23 5.14
C PHE A 112 -2.73 -1.58 5.83
N VAL A 113 -3.80 -2.24 6.25
CA VAL A 113 -3.73 -3.56 6.91
C VAL A 113 -3.23 -4.62 5.93
N LEU A 114 -3.72 -4.64 4.69
CA LEU A 114 -3.29 -5.58 3.66
C LEU A 114 -1.80 -5.44 3.34
N THR A 115 -1.37 -4.24 2.95
CA THR A 115 0.04 -3.99 2.60
C THR A 115 0.98 -4.17 3.78
N GLY A 116 0.57 -3.73 4.98
CA GLY A 116 1.34 -3.90 6.22
C GLY A 116 1.54 -5.37 6.59
N THR A 117 0.49 -6.20 6.50
CA THR A 117 0.59 -7.64 6.80
C THR A 117 1.50 -8.37 5.80
N ILE A 118 1.38 -8.08 4.50
CA ILE A 118 2.24 -8.66 3.46
C ILE A 118 3.71 -8.33 3.73
N GLY A 119 4.03 -7.06 4.00
CA GLY A 119 5.39 -6.61 4.29
C GLY A 119 5.97 -7.24 5.57
N PHE A 120 5.14 -7.40 6.60
CA PHE A 120 5.54 -8.08 7.84
C PHE A 120 5.87 -9.55 7.61
N TYR A 121 5.01 -10.30 6.91
CA TYR A 121 5.25 -11.72 6.61
C TYR A 121 6.50 -11.92 5.73
N ALA A 122 6.71 -11.05 4.73
CA ALA A 122 7.90 -11.08 3.89
C ALA A 122 9.19 -10.89 4.71
N CYS A 123 9.21 -9.89 5.60
CA CYS A 123 10.34 -9.67 6.51
C CYS A 123 10.55 -10.82 7.49
N PHE A 124 9.49 -11.35 8.10
CA PHE A 124 9.60 -12.48 9.04
C PHE A 124 10.22 -13.70 8.36
N TRP A 125 9.78 -14.03 7.14
CA TRP A 125 10.34 -15.13 6.37
C TRP A 125 11.81 -14.89 6.01
N PHE A 126 12.16 -13.69 5.57
CA PHE A 126 13.53 -13.29 5.23
C PHE A 126 14.49 -13.38 6.43
N VAL A 127 14.09 -12.83 7.57
CA VAL A 127 14.88 -12.85 8.81
C VAL A 127 15.15 -14.28 9.25
N ARG A 128 14.12 -15.14 9.23
CA ARG A 128 14.27 -16.57 9.56
C ARG A 128 15.22 -17.29 8.62
N ARG A 129 15.22 -16.93 7.32
CA ARG A 129 16.15 -17.47 6.34
C ARG A 129 17.59 -17.08 6.62
N ILE A 130 17.86 -15.79 6.89
CA ILE A 130 19.22 -15.32 7.24
C ILE A 130 19.74 -16.05 8.47
N TYR A 131 18.98 -16.07 9.57
CA TYR A 131 19.44 -16.72 10.80
C TYR A 131 19.59 -18.23 10.67
N SER A 132 18.81 -18.89 9.80
CA SER A 132 19.01 -20.33 9.51
C SER A 132 20.26 -20.63 8.66
N SER A 133 20.74 -19.64 7.90
CA SER A 133 21.90 -19.79 7.01
C SER A 133 23.22 -19.46 7.70
N VAL A 134 23.19 -18.74 8.83
CA VAL A 134 24.35 -18.57 9.71
C VAL A 134 24.61 -19.91 10.38
N LYS A 135 25.46 -20.71 9.75
CA LYS A 135 26.09 -21.85 10.41
C LYS A 135 27.00 -21.30 11.49
N ILE A 136 26.77 -21.78 12.70
CA ILE A 136 27.68 -21.65 13.83
C ILE A 136 28.85 -22.59 13.48
N ASP A 137 29.82 -22.08 12.72
CA ASP A 137 31.18 -22.64 12.70
C ASP A 137 31.99 -21.98 13.83
#